data_AF-A0A936B7K1-F1
#
_entry.id   AF-A0A936B7K1-F1
#
_cell.length_a   1.000
_cell.length_b   1.000
_cell.length_c   1.000
_cell.angle_alpha   90.00
_cell.angle_beta   90.00
_cell.angle_gamma   90.00
#
_symmetry.space_group_name_H-M   'P 1'
#
loop_
_entity.id
_entity.type
_entity.pdbx_description
1 polymer ?
#
loop_
_entity_poly.entity_id
_entity_poly.type
_entity_poly.pdbx_seq_one_letter_code
_entity_poly.pdbx_strand_id
1 'polypeptide(L)' 'MVNDAYTFEVGGAGKSFHQIAGIKNSYLAIDEMPLGFKNRIPLWLFGFMY' A
#
# COMPACT_ATOMS: atom_id res chain seq x y z
N MET A 1 -18.25 -1.98 -13.36
CA MET A 1 -16.83 -1.85 -13.72
C MET A 1 -16.21 -0.90 -12.72
N VAL A 2 -15.49 -1.41 -11.71
CA VAL A 2 -14.66 -0.56 -10.84
C VAL A 2 -13.36 -0.39 -11.59
N ASN A 3 -13.18 0.78 -12.19
CA ASN A 3 -12.00 1.10 -13.00
C ASN A 3 -10.74 0.86 -12.15
N ASP A 4 -9.74 0.19 -12.74
CA ASP A 4 -8.36 -0.03 -12.27
C ASP A 4 -7.58 1.28 -12.00
N ALA A 5 -8.20 2.27 -11.36
CA ALA A 5 -7.66 3.60 -11.12
C ALA A 5 -6.61 3.62 -10.00
N TYR A 6 -6.56 2.56 -9.18
CA TYR A 6 -5.69 2.46 -8.01
C TYR A 6 -5.06 1.07 -7.93
N THR A 7 -3.73 1.02 -7.87
CA THR A 7 -2.97 -0.22 -7.72
C THR A 7 -2.45 -0.32 -6.30
N PHE A 8 -2.83 -1.37 -5.58
CA PHE A 8 -2.34 -1.62 -4.23
C PHE A 8 -1.42 -2.83 -4.24
N GLU A 9 -0.19 -2.65 -3.79
CA GLU A 9 0.72 -3.76 -3.52
C GLU A 9 0.70 -4.06 -2.02
N VAL A 10 0.54 -5.32 -1.62
CA VAL A 10 0.56 -5.72 -0.20
C VAL A 10 1.89 -6.41 0.13
N GLY A 11 2.48 -6.12 1.28
CA GLY A 11 3.66 -6.83 1.79
C GLY A 11 4.04 -6.47 3.23
N GLY A 12 5.03 -7.18 3.79
CA GLY A 12 5.54 -6.92 5.15
C GLY A 12 6.58 -5.80 5.21
N ALA A 13 7.09 -5.50 6.41
CA ALA A 13 7.99 -4.38 6.70
C ALA A 13 9.25 -4.29 5.81
N GLY A 14 9.72 -5.41 5.25
CA GLY A 14 10.88 -5.46 4.36
C GLY A 14 10.61 -5.13 2.88
N LYS A 15 9.36 -4.97 2.45
CA LYS A 15 9.07 -4.70 1.03
C LYS A 15 9.43 -3.27 0.63
N SER A 16 10.16 -3.17 -0.48
CA SER A 16 10.57 -1.92 -1.11
C SER A 16 9.58 -1.53 -2.21
N PHE A 17 9.36 -0.24 -2.40
CA PHE A 17 8.42 0.36 -3.36
C PHE A 17 8.82 0.15 -4.85
N HIS A 18 9.77 -0.74 -5.14
CA HIS A 18 10.39 -0.87 -6.46
C HIS A 18 9.43 -1.37 -7.55
N GLN A 19 8.47 -2.24 -7.21
CA GLN A 19 7.54 -2.79 -8.22
C GLN A 19 6.52 -1.76 -8.69
N ILE A 20 6.04 -0.89 -7.78
CA ILE A 20 4.99 0.08 -8.08
C ILE A 20 5.48 1.53 -8.26
N ALA A 21 6.79 1.79 -8.14
CA ALA A 21 7.37 3.13 -8.29
C ALA A 21 7.03 3.85 -9.61
N GLY A 22 6.76 3.11 -10.69
CA GLY A 22 6.41 3.66 -12.00
C GLY A 22 4.91 3.73 -12.30
N ILE A 23 4.06 3.21 -11.41
CA ILE A 23 2.62 3.13 -11.64
C ILE A 23 1.96 4.36 -11.00
N LYS A 24 1.27 5.17 -11.81
CA LYS A 24 0.46 6.29 -11.30
C LYS A 24 -0.65 5.73 -10.41
N ASN A 25 -0.97 6.45 -9.32
CA ASN A 25 -2.00 6.07 -8.35
C ASN A 25 -1.75 4.71 -7.69
N SER A 26 -0.48 4.38 -7.42
CA SER A 26 -0.10 3.16 -6.73
C SER A 26 0.26 3.38 -5.26
N TYR A 27 -0.10 2.40 -4.43
CA TYR A 27 0.11 2.44 -2.98
C TYR A 27 0.63 1.09 -2.47
N LEU A 28 1.55 1.14 -1.50
CA LEU A 28 2.08 -0.05 -0.82
C LEU A 28 1.39 -0.20 0.54
N ALA A 29 0.57 -1.23 0.68
CA ALA A 29 -0.03 -1.63 1.94
C ALA A 29 0.99 -2.45 2.77
N ILE A 30 1.33 -1.96 3.96
CA ILE A 30 2.31 -2.60 4.85
C ILE A 30 1.68 -2.91 6.20
N ASP A 31 1.83 -4.16 6.63
CA ASP A 31 1.62 -4.56 8.02
C ASP A 31 2.88 -4.21 8.83
N GLU A 32 2.73 -3.69 10.04
CA GLU A 32 3.80 -3.10 10.91
C GLU A 32 4.16 -1.61 10.69
N MET A 33 3.34 -0.81 9.99
CA MET A 33 3.60 0.64 9.87
C MET A 33 2.66 1.50 10.76
N PRO A 34 3.18 2.29 11.72
CA PRO A 34 2.34 3.10 12.61
C PRO A 34 1.82 4.40 12.00
N LEU A 35 2.51 4.96 11.00
CA LEU A 35 2.12 6.18 10.31
C LEU A 35 2.39 5.99 8.81
N GLY A 36 1.39 6.14 7.95
CA GLY A 36 1.57 6.10 6.50
C GLY A 36 2.50 7.22 6.02
N PHE A 37 3.43 6.92 5.11
CA PHE A 37 4.40 7.88 4.58
C PHE A 37 4.42 7.81 3.06
N LYS A 38 4.10 8.93 2.41
CA LYS A 38 3.90 9.04 0.95
C LYS A 38 2.85 8.04 0.46
N ASN A 39 3.24 7.13 -0.42
CA ASN A 39 2.35 6.13 -1.01
C ASN A 39 2.29 4.83 -0.18
N ARG A 40 2.83 4.81 1.06
CA ARG A 40 2.71 3.68 1.97
C ARG A 40 1.47 3.84 2.82
N ILE A 41 0.57 2.87 2.73
CA ILE A 41 -0.67 2.82 3.50
C ILE A 41 -0.52 1.72 4.55
N PRO A 42 -0.82 1.98 5.83
CA PRO A 42 -0.87 0.92 6.81
C PRO A 42 -1.99 -0.08 6.48
N LEU A 43 -1.72 -1.38 6.59
CA LEU A 43 -2.73 -2.41 6.31
C LEU A 43 -3.97 -2.27 7.21
N TRP A 44 -3.77 -1.82 8.47
CA TRP A 44 -4.85 -1.54 9.41
C TRP A 44 -5.80 -0.43 8.97
N LEU A 45 -5.39 0.49 8.08
CA LEU A 45 -6.26 1.56 7.57
C LEU A 45 -7.40 1.01 6.71
N PHE A 46 -7.24 -0.17 6.12
CA PHE A 46 -8.28 -0.84 5.34
C PHE A 46 -9.33 -1.55 6.22
N GLY A 47 -9.29 -1.37 7.54
CA GLY A 47 -10.21 -2.04 8.46
C GLY A 47 -9.79 -3.47 8.79
N PHE A 48 -8.59 -3.91 8.40
CA PHE A 48 -7.95 -5.12 8.93
C PHE A 48 -7.37 -4.86 10.32
N MET A 49 -8.17 -4.27 11.22
CA MET A 49 -7.88 -4.31 12.64
C MET A 49 -8.38 -5.66 13.16
N TYR A 50 -7.50 -6.36 13.87
CA TYR A 50 -7.76 -7.69 14.45
C TYR A 50 -9.02 -7.70 15.33
#